data_AF-A0A7S3WA38-F1
#
_entry.id   AF-A0A7S3WA38-F1
#
_cell.length_a   1.000
_cell.length_b   1.000
_cell.length_c   1.000
_cell.angle_alpha   90.00
_cell.angle_beta   90.00
_cell.angle_gamma   90.00
#
_symmetry.space_group_name_H-M   'P 1'
#
loop_
_entity.id
_entity.type
_entity.pdbx_description
1 polymer ?
#
loop_
_entity_poly.entity_id
_entity_poly.type
_entity_poly.pdbx_seq_one_letter_code
_entity_poly.pdbx_strand_id
1 'polypeptide(L)'
;PGRPPCHKYSCVYMHRVAADEVALSGSGYAAAALQAALSQWLVAGGHVLLRGCRDQALIAASATAFALAQAAGALDAEAEALQLTLRSLNDGAERGPEWQRERHVPPGADDASDGSSVQASLIAANVHGGKPERPLVPPPPSANLPPGCVRAPDGSLRLLSPALLSAGECNLLVAGGVAMMAGAFSRRGQTTLGISPALSHRLAGQQPLARAVPLLYLAVERARRRVCTAFGTPPERTRLSDATLTRLRPTPPLDGAEAEDGRLASEAGAFDVGLCRGDHFSYWRPHIDKVSVPEYEHSALLYLGHHGADFDGGRLTFFDPDADAVVLPEAGLLVSFPSGPPSLHAVERVTRGARRRP
;
A
#
# COMPACT_ATOMS: atom_id res chain seq x y z
N PRO A 1 -44.54 -27.57 -27.47
CA PRO A 1 -44.47 -27.59 -25.99
C PRO A 1 -43.28 -28.43 -25.48
N GLY A 2 -42.18 -27.92 -24.98
CA GLY A 2 -41.74 -26.59 -24.63
C GLY A 2 -40.31 -26.77 -24.12
N ARG A 3 -39.31 -26.31 -24.89
CA ARG A 3 -37.94 -26.12 -24.41
C ARG A 3 -37.75 -24.61 -24.21
N PRO A 4 -37.17 -24.17 -23.08
CA PRO A 4 -37.02 -22.77 -22.78
C PRO A 4 -35.94 -22.13 -23.68
N PRO A 5 -36.07 -20.85 -24.02
CA PRO A 5 -35.11 -20.17 -24.88
C PRO A 5 -33.83 -19.83 -24.11
N CYS A 6 -32.70 -20.04 -24.77
CA CYS A 6 -31.40 -19.53 -24.38
C CYS A 6 -31.44 -17.99 -24.34
N HIS A 7 -31.35 -17.40 -23.15
CA HIS A 7 -31.06 -15.98 -23.04
C HIS A 7 -29.60 -15.73 -23.39
N LYS A 8 -29.38 -15.26 -24.61
CA LYS A 8 -28.18 -14.52 -25.00
C LYS A 8 -28.09 -13.29 -24.10
N TYR A 9 -27.12 -13.26 -23.19
CA TYR A 9 -26.84 -12.05 -22.43
C TYR A 9 -26.39 -10.94 -23.37
N SER A 10 -27.11 -9.83 -23.22
CA SER A 10 -27.01 -8.61 -23.98
C SER A 10 -25.63 -7.98 -23.87
N CYS A 11 -25.18 -7.45 -25.00
CA CYS A 11 -24.17 -6.41 -25.08
C CYS A 11 -24.52 -5.31 -24.07
N VAL A 12 -23.65 -5.04 -23.10
CA VAL A 12 -23.79 -3.92 -22.17
C VAL A 12 -22.75 -2.88 -22.55
N TYR A 13 -23.28 -1.71 -22.91
CA TYR A 13 -22.61 -0.52 -23.39
C TYR A 13 -21.40 -0.15 -22.53
N MET A 14 -20.23 -0.08 -23.18
CA MET A 14 -19.12 0.76 -22.72
C MET A 14 -19.60 2.21 -22.77
N HIS A 15 -20.07 2.75 -21.64
CA HIS A 15 -20.20 4.19 -21.51
C HIS A 15 -18.80 4.79 -21.59
N ARG A 16 -18.51 5.32 -22.78
CA ARG A 16 -17.54 6.38 -23.04
C ARG A 16 -17.70 7.39 -21.90
N VAL A 17 -16.82 7.35 -20.90
CA VAL A 17 -16.62 8.52 -20.03
C VAL A 17 -16.23 9.62 -20.99
N ALA A 18 -17.05 10.66 -21.06
CA ALA A 18 -16.95 11.71 -22.05
C ALA A 18 -15.51 12.25 -22.08
N ALA A 19 -14.78 11.87 -23.13
CA ALA A 19 -13.53 12.49 -23.54
C ALA A 19 -13.80 13.83 -24.26
N ASP A 20 -15.04 14.29 -24.29
CA ASP A 20 -15.52 15.33 -25.21
C ASP A 20 -15.61 16.74 -24.61
N GLU A 21 -15.01 17.00 -23.43
CA GLU A 21 -14.81 18.37 -22.92
C GLU A 21 -13.36 18.69 -22.51
N VAL A 22 -12.39 18.06 -23.19
CA VAL A 22 -11.05 18.65 -23.31
C VAL A 22 -10.78 18.80 -24.80
N ALA A 23 -11.34 19.85 -25.39
CA ALA A 23 -10.99 20.30 -26.73
C ALA A 23 -9.56 20.87 -26.70
N LEU A 24 -8.57 19.97 -26.64
CA LEU A 24 -7.22 20.25 -27.06
C LEU A 24 -7.06 19.59 -28.42
N SER A 25 -7.16 20.40 -29.47
CA SER A 25 -6.69 20.05 -30.81
C SER A 25 -5.18 19.80 -30.76
N GLY A 26 -4.78 18.62 -30.32
CA GLY A 26 -3.41 18.17 -30.16
C GLY A 26 -3.19 16.88 -30.94
N SER A 27 -2.02 16.76 -31.56
CA SER A 27 -1.53 15.60 -32.30
C SER A 27 -1.81 14.25 -31.59
N GLY A 28 -1.82 13.15 -32.34
CA GLY A 28 -2.06 11.78 -31.80
C GLY A 28 -1.18 11.38 -30.59
N TYR A 29 -0.12 12.13 -30.32
CA TYR A 29 0.71 12.02 -29.12
C TYR A 29 -0.04 12.33 -27.82
N ALA A 30 -0.85 13.40 -27.78
CA ALA A 30 -1.60 13.79 -26.58
C ALA A 30 -2.66 12.74 -26.20
N ALA A 31 -3.35 12.19 -27.21
CA ALA A 31 -4.32 11.12 -27.02
C ALA A 31 -3.65 9.82 -26.51
N ALA A 32 -2.48 9.47 -27.06
CA ALA A 32 -1.71 8.31 -26.61
C ALA A 32 -1.22 8.47 -25.16
N ALA A 33 -0.72 9.65 -24.79
CA ALA A 33 -0.27 9.95 -23.43
C ALA A 33 -1.42 9.86 -22.41
N LEU A 34 -2.61 10.39 -22.75
CA LEU A 34 -3.79 10.28 -21.91
C LEU A 34 -4.24 8.83 -21.73
N GLN A 35 -4.26 8.05 -22.82
CA GLN A 35 -4.61 6.62 -22.77
C GLN A 35 -3.63 5.81 -21.91
N ALA A 36 -2.34 6.12 -22.00
CA ALA A 36 -1.31 5.53 -21.15
C ALA A 36 -1.53 5.89 -19.67
N ALA A 37 -1.81 7.15 -19.36
CA ALA A 37 -2.08 7.61 -18.00
C ALA A 37 -3.33 6.96 -17.40
N LEU A 38 -4.41 6.79 -18.16
CA LEU A 38 -5.62 6.08 -17.72
C LEU A 38 -5.35 4.60 -17.46
N SER A 39 -4.57 3.95 -18.32
CA SER A 39 -4.18 2.56 -18.14
C SER A 39 -3.34 2.38 -16.87
N GLN A 40 -2.38 3.29 -16.65
CA GLN A 40 -1.58 3.33 -15.42
C GLN A 40 -2.43 3.64 -14.18
N TRP A 41 -3.42 4.52 -14.28
CA TRP A 41 -4.35 4.82 -13.20
C TRP A 41 -5.19 3.59 -12.83
N LEU A 42 -5.69 2.83 -13.81
CA LEU A 42 -6.42 1.58 -13.59
C LEU A 42 -5.56 0.55 -12.84
N VAL A 43 -4.30 0.38 -13.26
CA VAL A 43 -3.31 -0.50 -12.61
C VAL A 43 -2.90 0.00 -11.23
N ALA A 44 -2.78 1.32 -11.07
CA ALA A 44 -2.51 1.96 -9.79
C ALA A 44 -3.67 1.78 -8.80
N GLY A 45 -4.84 1.44 -9.35
CA GLY A 45 -6.01 0.83 -8.73
C GLY A 45 -7.26 1.69 -8.79
N GLY A 46 -7.41 2.49 -9.85
CA GLY A 46 -8.66 3.17 -10.21
C GLY A 46 -9.82 2.21 -10.50
N HIS A 47 -9.54 0.94 -10.80
CA HIS A 47 -10.59 -0.09 -10.96
C HIS A 47 -11.46 -0.27 -9.71
N VAL A 48 -10.91 -0.03 -8.51
CA VAL A 48 -11.66 -0.05 -7.24
C VAL A 48 -12.72 1.05 -7.23
N LEU A 49 -12.35 2.25 -7.69
CA LEU A 49 -13.26 3.39 -7.78
C LEU A 49 -14.36 3.15 -8.82
N LEU A 50 -14.00 2.61 -10.00
CA LEU A 50 -14.97 2.32 -11.04
C LEU A 50 -16.02 1.27 -10.63
N ARG A 51 -15.69 0.38 -9.69
CA ARG A 51 -16.63 -0.63 -9.18
C ARG A 51 -17.47 -0.13 -8.01
N GLY A 52 -16.83 0.53 -7.04
CA GLY A 52 -17.44 0.85 -5.73
C GLY A 52 -17.88 2.30 -5.54
N CYS A 53 -17.42 3.23 -6.39
CA CYS A 53 -17.74 4.65 -6.25
C CYS A 53 -18.84 5.09 -7.23
N ARG A 54 -19.88 5.74 -6.70
CA ARG A 54 -20.95 6.35 -7.51
C ARG A 54 -20.69 7.82 -7.86
N ASP A 55 -19.71 8.44 -7.20
CA ASP A 55 -19.34 9.83 -7.41
C ASP A 55 -18.43 9.95 -8.64
N GLN A 56 -19.02 10.33 -9.77
CA GLN A 56 -18.31 10.50 -11.04
C GLN A 56 -17.30 11.67 -10.99
N ALA A 57 -17.59 12.71 -10.21
CA ALA A 57 -16.68 13.84 -10.06
C ALA A 57 -15.42 13.41 -9.30
N LEU A 58 -15.55 12.59 -8.27
CA LEU A 58 -14.41 12.01 -7.55
C LEU A 58 -13.58 11.08 -8.43
N ILE A 59 -14.22 10.23 -9.24
CA ILE A 59 -13.53 9.34 -10.19
C ILE A 59 -12.73 10.15 -11.20
N ALA A 60 -13.37 11.13 -11.84
CA ALA A 60 -12.74 12.00 -12.83
C ALA A 60 -11.59 12.81 -12.21
N ALA A 61 -11.78 13.39 -11.02
CA ALA A 61 -10.73 14.11 -10.31
C ALA A 61 -9.52 13.20 -10.01
N SER A 62 -9.75 11.94 -9.58
CA SER A 62 -8.67 10.96 -9.35
C SER A 62 -7.87 10.67 -10.61
N ALA A 63 -8.54 10.40 -11.72
CA ALA A 63 -7.89 10.10 -12.99
C ALA A 63 -7.10 11.31 -13.51
N THR A 64 -7.70 12.51 -13.47
CA THR A 64 -7.04 13.75 -13.90
C THR A 64 -5.83 14.07 -13.03
N ALA A 65 -5.96 14.04 -11.70
CA ALA A 65 -4.85 14.31 -10.79
C ALA A 65 -3.70 13.31 -10.98
N PHE A 66 -4.02 12.03 -11.19
CA PHE A 66 -3.01 11.01 -11.49
C PHE A 66 -2.29 11.30 -12.81
N ALA A 67 -3.03 11.61 -13.88
CA ALA A 67 -2.45 11.92 -15.18
C ALA A 67 -1.55 13.16 -15.13
N LEU A 68 -2.00 14.22 -14.45
CA LEU A 68 -1.22 15.44 -14.26
C LEU A 68 0.07 15.16 -13.47
N ALA A 69 -0.01 14.36 -12.40
CA ALA A 69 1.18 14.00 -11.61
C ALA A 69 2.18 13.14 -12.41
N GLN A 70 1.70 12.20 -13.25
CA GLN A 70 2.56 11.43 -14.15
C GLN A 70 3.23 12.32 -15.21
N ALA A 71 2.48 13.26 -15.79
CA ALA A 71 3.01 14.20 -16.78
C ALA A 71 4.06 15.13 -16.17
N ALA A 72 3.80 15.68 -14.97
CA ALA A 72 4.76 16.50 -14.25
C ALA A 72 6.05 15.72 -13.97
N GLY A 73 5.96 14.49 -13.44
CA GLY A 73 7.15 13.66 -13.19
C GLY A 73 7.94 13.30 -14.46
N ALA A 74 7.25 13.11 -15.60
CA ALA A 74 7.93 12.88 -16.87
C ALA A 74 8.68 14.13 -17.37
N LEU A 75 8.11 15.32 -17.17
CA LEU A 75 8.77 16.59 -17.50
C LEU A 75 9.97 16.84 -16.58
N ASP A 76 9.85 16.56 -15.29
CA ASP A 76 10.95 16.69 -14.33
C ASP A 76 12.12 15.77 -14.70
N ALA A 77 11.85 14.51 -15.05
CA ALA A 77 12.86 13.54 -15.48
C ALA A 77 13.55 13.97 -16.79
N GLU A 78 12.80 14.49 -17.76
CA GLU A 78 13.36 15.02 -19.00
C GLU A 78 14.24 16.25 -18.74
N ALA A 79 13.80 17.15 -17.84
CA ALA A 79 14.59 18.31 -17.43
C ALA A 79 15.90 17.89 -16.75
N GLU A 80 15.87 16.89 -15.87
CA GLU A 80 17.06 16.32 -15.24
C GLU A 80 18.00 15.70 -16.27
N ALA A 81 17.48 14.91 -17.22
CA ALA A 81 18.26 14.31 -18.29
C ALA A 81 18.94 15.35 -19.18
N LEU A 82 18.23 16.44 -19.52
CA LEU A 82 18.79 17.57 -20.26
C LEU A 82 19.86 18.30 -19.44
N GLN A 83 19.67 18.47 -18.13
CA GLN A 83 20.69 19.05 -17.26
C GLN A 83 21.94 18.18 -17.17
N LEU A 84 21.81 16.86 -17.06
CA LEU A 84 22.93 15.91 -17.07
C LEU A 84 23.67 15.94 -18.40
N THR A 85 22.93 16.00 -19.52
CA THR A 85 23.51 16.14 -20.87
C THR A 85 24.27 17.46 -21.00
N LEU A 86 23.68 18.57 -20.53
CA LEU A 86 24.33 19.88 -20.53
C LEU A 86 25.60 19.88 -19.68
N ARG A 87 25.58 19.26 -18.50
CA ARG A 87 26.78 19.08 -17.67
C ARG A 87 27.83 18.27 -18.40
N SER A 88 27.47 17.13 -19.00
CA SER A 88 28.40 16.30 -19.77
C SER A 88 29.02 17.04 -20.97
N LEU A 89 28.25 17.89 -21.65
CA LEU A 89 28.75 18.71 -22.76
C LEU A 89 29.70 19.80 -22.27
N ASN A 90 29.41 20.41 -21.12
CA ASN A 90 30.26 21.43 -20.50
C ASN A 90 31.53 20.84 -19.86
N ASP A 91 31.44 19.64 -19.28
CA ASP A 91 32.55 18.88 -18.70
C ASP A 91 33.44 18.24 -19.78
N GLY A 92 32.95 18.18 -21.03
CA GLY A 92 33.74 17.81 -22.21
C GLY A 92 34.90 18.77 -22.55
N ALA A 93 35.11 19.82 -21.75
CA ALA A 93 36.23 20.75 -21.90
C ALA A 93 37.50 20.35 -21.12
N GLU A 94 37.43 19.66 -19.99
CA GLU A 94 38.64 19.15 -19.30
C GLU A 94 38.26 18.02 -18.33
N ARG A 95 38.88 16.84 -18.48
CA ARG A 95 39.27 16.02 -17.32
C ARG A 95 40.24 14.89 -17.71
N GLY A 96 41.41 14.92 -17.07
CA GLY A 96 42.27 13.76 -16.88
C GLY A 96 41.67 12.74 -15.88
N PRO A 97 42.35 11.61 -15.64
CA PRO A 97 41.75 10.46 -14.97
C PRO A 97 41.60 10.68 -13.45
N GLU A 98 40.40 10.48 -12.92
CA GLU A 98 40.11 10.57 -11.49
C GLU A 98 39.62 9.24 -10.90
N TRP A 99 40.00 9.02 -9.65
CA TRP A 99 40.19 7.73 -8.99
C TRP A 99 38.91 7.12 -8.43
N GLN A 100 38.73 5.81 -8.60
CA GLN A 100 37.73 5.02 -7.88
C GLN A 100 38.12 4.94 -6.39
N ARG A 101 37.30 5.54 -5.50
CA ARG A 101 37.34 5.23 -4.07
C ARG A 101 36.32 4.15 -3.78
N GLU A 102 36.79 2.91 -3.65
CA GLU A 102 36.05 1.86 -2.97
C GLU A 102 35.86 2.27 -1.51
N ARG A 103 34.60 2.34 -1.07
CA ARG A 103 34.27 2.49 0.34
C ARG A 103 34.51 1.14 1.01
N HIS A 104 35.60 1.03 1.75
CA HIS A 104 35.80 -0.04 2.72
C HIS A 104 34.77 0.13 3.85
N VAL A 105 33.86 -0.84 3.97
CA VAL A 105 33.00 -0.99 5.16
C VAL A 105 33.77 -1.87 6.15
N PRO A 106 34.05 -1.40 7.38
CA PRO A 106 34.76 -2.21 8.35
C PRO A 106 33.84 -3.34 8.86
N PRO A 107 34.37 -4.55 9.12
CA PRO A 107 33.61 -5.61 9.75
C PRO A 107 33.43 -5.27 11.24
N GLY A 108 32.22 -4.86 11.60
CA GLY A 108 31.79 -4.72 12.99
C GLY A 108 31.11 -5.99 13.47
N ALA A 109 31.74 -6.68 14.41
CA ALA A 109 31.15 -7.73 15.22
C ALA A 109 30.09 -7.14 16.16
N ASP A 110 29.01 -7.89 16.37
CA ASP A 110 28.45 -8.25 17.69
C ASP A 110 27.15 -9.06 17.45
N ASP A 111 27.26 -10.38 17.60
CA ASP A 111 26.16 -11.34 17.56
C ASP A 111 25.38 -11.27 18.89
N ALA A 112 24.65 -10.17 19.07
CA ALA A 112 23.48 -10.15 19.92
C ALA A 112 22.31 -10.51 19.01
N SER A 113 21.69 -11.68 19.24
CA SER A 113 20.61 -12.18 18.40
C SER A 113 19.53 -11.10 18.21
N ASP A 114 19.45 -10.53 17.02
CA ASP A 114 18.58 -9.42 16.59
C ASP A 114 17.08 -9.81 16.53
N GLY A 115 16.67 -10.85 17.26
CA GLY A 115 15.34 -11.44 17.18
C GLY A 115 15.09 -12.28 15.92
N SER A 116 16.01 -12.31 14.95
CA SER A 116 15.88 -13.15 13.76
C SER A 116 15.83 -14.64 14.09
N SER A 117 16.53 -15.08 15.14
CA SER A 117 16.51 -16.47 15.62
C SER A 117 15.13 -16.88 16.17
N VAL A 118 14.46 -15.98 16.91
CA VAL A 118 13.10 -16.20 17.43
C VAL A 118 12.11 -16.24 16.27
N GLN A 119 12.21 -15.32 15.32
CA GLN A 119 11.38 -15.33 14.12
C GLN A 119 11.57 -16.61 13.30
N ALA A 120 12.82 -17.00 13.03
CA ALA A 120 13.13 -18.23 12.29
C ALA A 120 12.57 -19.47 13.00
N SER A 121 12.70 -19.55 14.32
CA SER A 121 12.17 -20.64 15.13
C SER A 121 10.65 -20.71 15.07
N LEU A 122 9.96 -19.56 15.21
CA LEU A 122 8.50 -19.51 15.14
C LEU A 122 7.97 -19.80 13.74
N ILE A 123 8.69 -19.40 12.69
CA ILE A 123 8.37 -19.77 11.31
C ILE A 123 8.47 -21.29 11.14
N ALA A 124 9.60 -21.88 11.55
CA ALA A 124 9.82 -23.32 11.44
C ALA A 124 8.77 -24.15 12.21
N ALA A 125 8.32 -23.65 13.36
CA ALA A 125 7.32 -24.32 14.18
C ALA A 125 5.90 -24.18 13.64
N ASN A 126 5.52 -23.01 13.12
CA ASN A 126 4.11 -22.67 12.90
C ASN A 126 3.70 -22.50 11.44
N VAL A 127 4.65 -22.37 10.51
CA VAL A 127 4.40 -22.13 9.08
C VAL A 127 4.65 -23.42 8.30
N HIS A 128 3.61 -24.22 8.10
CA HIS A 128 3.69 -25.45 7.31
C HIS A 128 2.36 -25.75 6.62
N GLY A 129 2.42 -26.52 5.53
CA GLY A 129 1.23 -26.94 4.80
C GLY A 129 0.31 -27.85 5.63
N GLY A 130 -0.98 -27.88 5.27
CA GLY A 130 -1.99 -28.76 5.88
C GLY A 130 -2.54 -28.29 7.22
N LYS A 131 -2.08 -27.15 7.73
CA LYS A 131 -2.63 -26.55 8.95
C LYS A 131 -4.05 -26.01 8.69
N PRO A 132 -5.01 -26.23 9.62
CA PRO A 132 -6.37 -25.72 9.42
C PRO A 132 -6.37 -24.18 9.46
N GLU A 133 -7.15 -23.57 8.57
CA GLU A 133 -7.43 -22.13 8.62
C GLU A 133 -8.72 -21.88 9.42
N ARG A 134 -8.69 -20.86 10.28
CA ARG A 134 -9.86 -20.35 11.01
C ARG A 134 -10.10 -18.89 10.62
N PRO A 135 -11.31 -18.52 10.19
CA PRO A 135 -11.62 -17.12 9.93
C PRO A 135 -11.60 -16.31 11.24
N LEU A 136 -10.86 -15.21 11.23
CA LEU A 136 -10.85 -14.23 12.31
C LEU A 136 -11.78 -13.09 11.93
N VAL A 137 -12.97 -13.09 12.52
CA VAL A 137 -14.04 -12.11 12.28
C VAL A 137 -14.25 -11.23 13.51
N PRO A 138 -14.79 -10.01 13.36
CA PRO A 138 -15.18 -9.18 14.50
C PRO A 138 -16.10 -9.96 15.46
N PRO A 139 -15.75 -10.04 16.75
CA PRO A 139 -16.55 -10.78 17.72
C PRO A 139 -17.83 -10.00 18.06
N PRO A 140 -18.90 -10.69 18.50
CA PRO A 140 -20.03 -10.01 19.12
C PRO A 140 -19.56 -9.26 20.39
N PRO A 141 -20.29 -8.21 20.82
CA PRO A 141 -19.98 -7.51 22.06
C PRO A 141 -19.88 -8.47 23.26
N SER A 142 -18.85 -8.30 24.08
CA SER A 142 -18.59 -9.11 25.27
C SER A 142 -18.37 -8.20 26.47
N ALA A 143 -18.82 -8.63 27.66
CA ALA A 143 -18.54 -7.92 28.90
C ALA A 143 -17.08 -8.05 29.35
N ASN A 144 -16.35 -9.06 28.85
CA ASN A 144 -15.02 -9.44 29.36
C ASN A 144 -13.85 -8.95 28.49
N LEU A 145 -14.14 -8.36 27.32
CA LEU A 145 -13.14 -7.87 26.38
C LEU A 145 -13.56 -6.50 25.83
N PRO A 146 -12.61 -5.60 25.55
CA PRO A 146 -12.93 -4.36 24.84
C PRO A 146 -13.65 -4.65 23.51
N PRO A 147 -14.56 -3.77 23.05
CA PRO A 147 -15.30 -3.98 21.82
C PRO A 147 -14.40 -4.26 20.62
N GLY A 148 -14.69 -5.34 19.88
CA GLY A 148 -13.90 -5.76 18.72
C GLY A 148 -12.64 -6.56 19.05
N CYS A 149 -12.30 -6.77 20.32
CA CYS A 149 -11.13 -7.56 20.70
C CYS A 149 -11.41 -9.06 20.76
N VAL A 150 -10.51 -9.84 20.16
CA VAL A 150 -10.45 -11.31 20.26
C VAL A 150 -9.15 -11.68 20.97
N ARG A 151 -9.16 -12.77 21.74
CA ARG A 151 -7.96 -13.31 22.37
C ARG A 151 -7.30 -14.33 21.45
N ALA A 152 -6.02 -14.14 21.18
CA ALA A 152 -5.18 -15.12 20.49
C ALA A 152 -4.81 -16.28 21.44
N PRO A 153 -4.32 -17.43 20.95
CA PRO A 153 -4.02 -18.60 21.79
C PRO A 153 -3.00 -18.35 22.90
N ASP A 154 -2.08 -17.42 22.69
CA ASP A 154 -1.07 -17.00 23.68
C ASP A 154 -1.63 -16.06 24.77
N GLY A 155 -2.90 -15.66 24.64
CA GLY A 155 -3.56 -14.72 25.54
C GLY A 155 -3.52 -13.26 25.11
N SER A 156 -2.75 -12.91 24.08
CA SER A 156 -2.69 -11.55 23.54
C SER A 156 -4.01 -11.12 22.90
N LEU A 157 -4.24 -9.81 22.80
CA LEU A 157 -5.46 -9.26 22.17
C LEU A 157 -5.20 -8.92 20.70
N ARG A 158 -6.21 -9.18 19.86
CA ARG A 158 -6.28 -8.69 18.48
C ARG A 158 -7.57 -7.89 18.34
N LEU A 159 -7.47 -6.65 17.89
CA LEU A 159 -8.59 -5.77 17.61
C LEU A 159 -9.06 -5.98 16.17
N LEU A 160 -10.35 -6.20 15.99
CA LEU A 160 -11.06 -6.14 14.71
C LEU A 160 -12.24 -5.17 14.86
N SER A 161 -12.05 -3.95 14.38
CA SER A 161 -13.04 -2.88 14.45
C SER A 161 -13.59 -2.58 13.05
N PRO A 162 -14.75 -3.14 12.67
CA PRO A 162 -15.36 -2.86 11.38
C PRO A 162 -15.84 -1.40 11.31
N ALA A 163 -16.02 -0.91 10.08
CA ALA A 163 -16.63 0.39 9.78
C ALA A 163 -15.98 1.60 10.49
N LEU A 164 -14.64 1.63 10.60
CA LEU A 164 -13.91 2.82 11.07
C LEU A 164 -14.11 4.01 10.11
N LEU A 165 -14.27 3.70 8.83
CA LEU A 165 -14.60 4.63 7.76
C LEU A 165 -15.86 4.17 7.04
N SER A 166 -16.66 5.14 6.60
CA SER A 166 -17.76 4.91 5.67
C SER A 166 -17.25 4.55 4.26
N ALA A 167 -18.10 3.94 3.43
CA ALA A 167 -17.76 3.65 2.03
C ALA A 167 -17.32 4.91 1.24
N GLY A 168 -17.97 6.05 1.50
CA GLY A 168 -17.60 7.32 0.87
C GLY A 168 -16.22 7.83 1.31
N GLU A 169 -15.89 7.70 2.60
CA GLU A 169 -14.56 8.02 3.12
C GLU A 169 -13.49 7.07 2.54
N CYS A 170 -13.77 5.76 2.45
CA CYS A 170 -12.88 4.81 1.79
C CYS A 170 -12.65 5.18 0.32
N ASN A 171 -13.71 5.50 -0.44
CA ASN A 171 -13.60 5.92 -1.83
C ASN A 171 -12.73 7.18 -1.99
N LEU A 172 -12.91 8.18 -1.11
CA LEU A 172 -12.10 9.40 -1.13
C LEU A 172 -10.62 9.11 -0.82
N LEU A 173 -10.33 8.25 0.16
CA LEU A 173 -8.94 7.86 0.46
C LEU A 173 -8.31 7.00 -0.64
N VAL A 174 -9.07 6.12 -1.30
CA VAL A 174 -8.58 5.37 -2.46
C VAL A 174 -8.29 6.33 -3.61
N ALA A 175 -9.19 7.26 -3.91
CA ALA A 175 -9.06 8.25 -4.98
C ALA A 175 -7.86 9.18 -4.77
N GLY A 176 -7.71 9.73 -3.56
CA GLY A 176 -6.55 10.54 -3.19
C GLY A 176 -5.27 9.71 -3.16
N GLY A 177 -5.32 8.50 -2.60
CA GLY A 177 -4.18 7.58 -2.50
C GLY A 177 -3.61 7.19 -3.86
N VAL A 178 -4.48 6.91 -4.85
CA VAL A 178 -4.04 6.63 -6.23
C VAL A 178 -3.27 7.81 -6.80
N ALA A 179 -3.83 9.02 -6.71
CA ALA A 179 -3.20 10.24 -7.22
C ALA A 179 -1.89 10.58 -6.48
N MET A 180 -1.85 10.45 -5.15
CA MET A 180 -0.65 10.67 -4.34
C MET A 180 0.47 9.68 -4.68
N MET A 181 0.12 8.43 -4.99
CA MET A 181 1.07 7.38 -5.38
C MET A 181 1.46 7.42 -6.86
N ALA A 182 1.02 8.42 -7.63
CA ALA A 182 1.55 8.65 -8.98
C ALA A 182 3.06 8.93 -8.91
N GLY A 183 3.81 8.29 -9.80
CA GLY A 183 5.28 8.34 -9.83
C GLY A 183 5.97 7.71 -8.62
N ALA A 184 5.23 7.12 -7.66
CA ALA A 184 5.84 6.51 -6.49
C ALA A 184 6.46 5.15 -6.83
N PHE A 185 7.66 4.93 -6.29
CA PHE A 185 8.37 3.66 -6.41
C PHE A 185 7.57 2.49 -5.84
N SER A 186 7.82 1.30 -6.38
CA SER A 186 7.28 0.06 -5.82
C SER A 186 8.38 -0.98 -5.63
N ARG A 187 8.51 -1.48 -4.40
CA ARG A 187 9.42 -2.60 -4.05
C ARG A 187 8.62 -3.89 -4.04
N ARG A 188 8.90 -4.80 -4.98
CA ARG A 188 8.24 -6.12 -5.08
C ARG A 188 6.70 -6.05 -5.01
N GLY A 189 6.10 -5.03 -5.63
CA GLY A 189 4.65 -4.81 -5.64
C GLY A 189 4.09 -4.03 -4.45
N GLN A 190 4.93 -3.62 -3.49
CA GLN A 190 4.55 -2.73 -2.38
C GLN A 190 4.98 -1.28 -2.65
N THR A 191 4.07 -0.33 -2.45
CA THR A 191 4.34 1.11 -2.38
C THR A 191 3.87 1.59 -1.02
N THR A 192 4.70 2.29 -0.24
CA THR A 192 4.33 2.92 1.02
C THR A 192 4.62 4.40 0.95
N LEU A 193 3.69 5.22 1.42
CA LEU A 193 3.85 6.66 1.58
C LEU A 193 3.71 7.03 3.05
N GLY A 194 4.53 8.00 3.47
CA GLY A 194 4.30 8.75 4.69
C GLY A 194 3.51 10.02 4.42
N ILE A 195 2.74 10.48 5.41
CA ILE A 195 2.06 11.77 5.31
C ILE A 195 3.11 12.89 5.35
N SER A 196 3.17 13.68 4.29
CA SER A 196 3.99 14.89 4.22
C SER A 196 3.19 16.06 3.67
N PRO A 197 3.57 17.32 3.96
CA PRO A 197 2.94 18.49 3.36
C PRO A 197 2.95 18.47 1.83
N ALA A 198 3.97 17.85 1.20
CA ALA A 198 4.07 17.70 -0.25
C ALA A 198 2.90 16.89 -0.84
N LEU A 199 2.35 15.91 -0.12
CA LEU A 199 1.17 15.17 -0.58
C LEU A 199 -0.08 16.06 -0.65
N SER A 200 -0.23 17.00 0.28
CA SER A 200 -1.32 17.99 0.25
C SER A 200 -1.25 18.86 -0.99
N HIS A 201 -0.04 19.28 -1.39
CA HIS A 201 0.15 20.08 -2.60
C HIS A 201 -0.24 19.34 -3.89
N ARG A 202 0.02 18.02 -3.96
CA ARG A 202 -0.38 17.20 -5.12
C ARG A 202 -1.89 17.15 -5.35
N LEU A 203 -2.67 17.25 -4.28
CA LEU A 203 -4.13 17.20 -4.34
C LEU A 203 -4.79 18.59 -4.18
N ALA A 204 -3.99 19.64 -3.95
CA ALA A 204 -4.49 20.99 -3.76
C ALA A 204 -5.19 21.48 -5.03
N GLY A 205 -6.33 22.17 -4.86
CA GLY A 205 -7.13 22.70 -5.98
C GLY A 205 -7.96 21.66 -6.76
N GLN A 206 -7.75 20.37 -6.54
CA GLN A 206 -8.53 19.30 -7.18
C GLN A 206 -9.70 18.89 -6.28
N GLN A 207 -10.85 19.54 -6.40
CA GLN A 207 -12.05 19.08 -5.70
C GLN A 207 -12.69 17.90 -6.44
N PRO A 208 -13.20 16.88 -5.74
CA PRO A 208 -13.30 16.74 -4.28
C PRO A 208 -12.04 16.16 -3.58
N LEU A 209 -10.97 15.83 -4.30
CA LEU A 209 -9.77 15.15 -3.77
C LEU A 209 -9.01 15.91 -2.68
N ALA A 210 -9.08 17.24 -2.66
CA ALA A 210 -8.40 18.05 -1.65
C ALA A 210 -8.78 17.66 -0.20
N ARG A 211 -9.92 16.98 -0.01
CA ARG A 211 -10.39 16.45 1.28
C ARG A 211 -9.71 15.14 1.70
N ALA A 212 -8.98 14.47 0.81
CA ALA A 212 -8.39 13.16 1.09
C ALA A 212 -7.28 13.23 2.15
N VAL A 213 -6.39 14.24 2.11
CA VAL A 213 -5.32 14.36 3.12
C VAL A 213 -5.87 14.67 4.51
N PRO A 214 -6.78 15.65 4.69
CA PRO A 214 -7.44 15.85 5.99
C PRO A 214 -8.16 14.60 6.50
N LEU A 215 -8.84 13.87 5.60
CA LEU A 215 -9.49 12.61 5.96
C LEU A 215 -8.49 11.53 6.37
N LEU A 216 -7.30 11.48 5.75
CA LEU A 216 -6.25 10.53 6.11
C LEU A 216 -5.77 10.77 7.55
N TYR A 217 -5.51 12.03 7.92
CA TYR A 217 -5.20 12.40 9.31
C TYR A 217 -6.32 12.00 10.28
N LEU A 218 -7.58 12.24 9.91
CA LEU A 218 -8.73 11.84 10.73
C LEU A 218 -8.83 10.31 10.88
N ALA A 219 -8.58 9.56 9.80
CA ALA A 219 -8.60 8.10 9.82
C ALA A 219 -7.51 7.53 10.74
N VAL A 220 -6.30 8.06 10.65
CA VAL A 220 -5.17 7.69 11.53
C VAL A 220 -5.49 8.00 12.99
N GLU A 221 -6.05 9.17 13.28
CA GLU A 221 -6.41 9.55 14.65
C GLU A 221 -7.56 8.69 15.21
N ARG A 222 -8.58 8.37 14.39
CA ARG A 222 -9.65 7.44 14.76
C ARG A 222 -9.08 6.05 15.06
N ALA A 223 -8.16 5.56 14.22
CA ALA A 223 -7.50 4.28 14.43
C ALA A 223 -6.69 4.27 15.72
N ARG A 224 -5.86 5.30 15.94
CA ARG A 224 -5.05 5.46 17.15
C ARG A 224 -5.90 5.39 18.41
N ARG A 225 -7.01 6.13 18.49
CA ARG A 225 -7.92 6.08 19.64
C ARG A 225 -8.53 4.71 19.88
N ARG A 226 -8.90 3.98 18.81
CA ARG A 226 -9.44 2.61 18.92
C ARG A 226 -8.39 1.64 19.44
N VAL A 227 -7.17 1.70 18.91
CA VAL A 227 -6.03 0.89 19.35
C VAL A 227 -5.70 1.17 20.81
N CYS A 228 -5.52 2.45 21.17
CA CYS A 228 -5.27 2.89 22.54
C CYS A 228 -6.32 2.36 23.52
N THR A 229 -7.60 2.46 23.16
CA THR A 229 -8.70 1.92 23.98
C THR A 229 -8.62 0.40 24.13
N ALA A 230 -8.33 -0.31 23.04
CA ALA A 230 -8.28 -1.77 23.01
C ALA A 230 -7.13 -2.35 23.85
N PHE A 231 -5.99 -1.66 23.87
CA PHE A 231 -4.77 -2.11 24.56
C PHE A 231 -4.50 -1.39 25.89
N GLY A 232 -5.37 -0.45 26.28
CA GLY A 232 -5.23 0.30 27.54
C GLY A 232 -4.03 1.25 27.54
N THR A 233 -3.61 1.74 26.38
CA THR A 233 -2.49 2.68 26.24
C THR A 233 -3.00 4.11 26.07
N PRO A 234 -2.42 5.10 26.76
CA PRO A 234 -2.82 6.50 26.59
C PRO A 234 -2.40 7.03 25.21
N PRO A 235 -3.29 7.71 24.47
CA PRO A 235 -2.97 8.25 23.15
C PRO A 235 -1.73 9.15 23.16
N GLU A 236 -1.58 10.04 24.16
CA GLU A 236 -0.47 10.97 24.32
C GLU A 236 0.91 10.31 24.45
N ARG A 237 0.96 9.01 24.78
CA ARG A 237 2.21 8.23 24.82
C ARG A 237 2.41 7.34 23.58
N THR A 238 1.41 7.30 22.70
CA THR A 238 1.44 6.46 21.50
C THR A 238 1.97 7.27 20.32
N ARG A 239 3.18 6.93 19.86
CA ARG A 239 3.77 7.50 18.64
C ARG A 239 3.24 6.78 17.41
N LEU A 240 3.00 7.53 16.35
CA LEU A 240 2.59 6.99 15.06
C LEU A 240 3.82 6.60 14.23
N SER A 241 3.69 5.55 13.42
CA SER A 241 4.67 5.26 12.38
C SER A 241 4.55 6.27 11.25
N ASP A 242 5.67 6.62 10.63
CA ASP A 242 5.68 7.46 9.42
C ASP A 242 5.12 6.71 8.20
N ALA A 243 4.95 5.38 8.25
CA ALA A 243 4.26 4.59 7.23
C ALA A 243 2.75 4.71 7.43
N THR A 244 2.06 5.40 6.52
CA THR A 244 0.66 5.81 6.71
C THR A 244 -0.26 5.51 5.55
N LEU A 245 0.26 5.13 4.39
CA LEU A 245 -0.53 4.57 3.30
C LEU A 245 0.29 3.58 2.48
N THR A 246 -0.10 2.31 2.52
CA THR A 246 0.51 1.22 1.76
C THR A 246 -0.43 0.69 0.68
N ARG A 247 0.09 0.46 -0.51
CA ARG A 247 -0.54 -0.26 -1.62
C ARG A 247 0.26 -1.51 -1.95
N LEU A 248 -0.42 -2.65 -2.07
CA LEU A 248 0.13 -3.92 -2.53
C LEU A 248 -0.50 -4.30 -3.88
N ARG A 249 0.32 -4.85 -4.76
CA ARG A 249 -0.04 -5.29 -6.12
C ARG A 249 0.60 -6.65 -6.42
N PRO A 250 0.12 -7.36 -7.45
CA PRO A 250 0.81 -8.51 -7.98
C PRO A 250 2.25 -8.15 -8.34
N THR A 251 3.18 -9.01 -7.94
CA THR A 251 4.57 -8.93 -8.37
C THR A 251 4.70 -9.76 -9.65
N PRO A 252 5.30 -9.25 -10.73
CA PRO A 252 5.58 -10.07 -11.91
C PRO A 252 6.44 -11.29 -11.53
N PRO A 253 6.37 -12.40 -12.30
CA PRO A 253 7.24 -13.56 -12.10
C PRO A 253 8.71 -13.14 -12.10
N LEU A 254 9.51 -13.81 -11.27
CA LEU A 254 10.96 -13.63 -11.24
C LEU A 254 11.55 -14.28 -12.49
N ASP A 255 11.57 -13.56 -13.61
CA ASP A 255 12.34 -13.97 -14.78
C ASP A 255 13.82 -13.67 -14.52
N GLY A 256 14.50 -14.59 -13.82
CA GLY A 256 15.94 -14.90 -13.91
C GLY A 256 17.02 -13.83 -13.72
N ALA A 257 16.71 -12.54 -13.61
CA ALA A 257 17.68 -11.46 -13.53
C ALA A 257 17.38 -10.58 -12.32
N GLU A 258 17.97 -10.91 -11.18
CA GLU A 258 18.26 -9.88 -10.19
C GLU A 258 19.31 -8.96 -10.79
N ALA A 259 18.89 -7.79 -11.26
CA ALA A 259 19.80 -6.72 -11.62
C ALA A 259 19.13 -5.37 -11.32
N GLU A 260 19.69 -4.66 -10.34
CA GLU A 260 19.88 -3.21 -10.44
C GLU A 260 18.62 -2.35 -10.67
N ASP A 261 17.64 -2.39 -9.76
CA ASP A 261 16.64 -1.29 -9.68
C ASP A 261 16.66 -0.58 -8.31
N GLY A 262 17.84 -0.61 -7.68
CA GLY A 262 18.13 0.12 -6.43
C GLY A 262 18.61 1.55 -6.64
N ARG A 263 18.62 2.09 -7.86
CA ARG A 263 19.30 3.36 -8.20
C ARG A 263 18.42 4.54 -8.64
N LEU A 264 17.09 4.44 -8.64
CA LEU A 264 16.21 5.59 -8.91
C LEU A 264 15.63 6.23 -7.63
N ALA A 265 16.35 6.09 -6.52
CA ALA A 265 15.98 6.60 -5.21
C ALA A 265 16.62 7.98 -4.95
N SER A 266 15.95 9.08 -5.30
CA SER A 266 16.07 10.33 -4.52
C SER A 266 15.03 11.42 -4.80
N GLU A 267 14.29 11.44 -5.91
CA GLU A 267 13.65 12.72 -6.31
C GLU A 267 12.14 12.87 -6.04
N ALA A 268 11.42 11.80 -5.66
CA ALA A 268 9.95 11.88 -5.52
C ALA A 268 9.42 12.37 -4.16
N GLY A 269 10.29 12.75 -3.22
CA GLY A 269 9.88 13.21 -1.88
C GLY A 269 9.16 12.15 -1.02
N ALA A 270 9.25 10.87 -1.41
CA ALA A 270 8.82 9.75 -0.59
C ALA A 270 9.90 9.49 0.47
N PHE A 271 9.63 9.88 1.72
CA PHE A 271 10.44 9.42 2.84
C PHE A 271 10.39 7.90 2.88
N ASP A 272 11.53 7.27 2.63
CA ASP A 272 11.71 5.84 2.80
C ASP A 272 11.62 5.54 4.30
N VAL A 273 10.54 4.87 4.71
CA VAL A 273 10.27 4.55 6.11
C VAL A 273 11.11 3.34 6.53
N GLY A 274 12.44 3.48 6.52
CA GLY A 274 13.36 2.58 7.21
C GLY A 274 13.38 1.11 6.76
N LEU A 275 12.75 0.72 5.66
CA LEU A 275 12.78 -0.68 5.17
C LEU A 275 13.98 -0.97 4.24
N CYS A 276 14.97 -0.06 4.20
CA CYS A 276 16.25 -0.27 3.52
C CYS A 276 17.17 -1.20 4.33
N ARG A 277 16.85 -2.50 4.36
CA ARG A 277 17.89 -3.53 4.38
C ARG A 277 17.77 -4.31 3.08
N GLY A 278 18.90 -4.43 2.38
CA GLY A 278 19.00 -4.97 1.02
C GLY A 278 18.33 -6.34 0.85
N ASP A 279 17.80 -6.53 -0.35
CA ASP A 279 17.58 -7.79 -1.07
C ASP A 279 16.49 -8.78 -0.58
N HIS A 280 15.80 -8.52 0.54
CA HIS A 280 14.88 -9.54 1.11
C HIS A 280 13.45 -9.09 1.45
N PHE A 281 13.06 -7.84 1.21
CA PHE A 281 11.72 -7.35 1.57
C PHE A 281 10.62 -7.74 0.57
N SER A 282 10.13 -8.97 0.70
CA SER A 282 8.88 -9.40 0.09
C SER A 282 7.76 -9.28 1.12
N TYR A 283 6.76 -8.44 0.86
CA TYR A 283 5.66 -8.15 1.80
C TYR A 283 4.88 -9.39 2.28
N TRP A 284 4.99 -10.49 1.54
CA TRP A 284 4.26 -11.73 1.77
C TRP A 284 5.01 -12.78 2.58
N ARG A 285 6.25 -12.50 2.99
CA ARG A 285 6.98 -13.43 3.85
C ARG A 285 6.42 -13.36 5.27
N PRO A 286 6.27 -14.50 5.96
CA PRO A 286 5.99 -14.51 7.40
C PRO A 286 7.04 -13.70 8.16
N HIS A 287 6.60 -12.81 9.03
CA HIS A 287 7.47 -11.96 9.83
C HIS A 287 6.79 -11.51 11.13
N ILE A 288 7.60 -10.93 12.01
CA ILE A 288 7.22 -10.26 13.23
C ILE A 288 7.65 -8.79 13.08
N ASP A 289 6.69 -7.87 13.15
CA ASP A 289 6.95 -6.45 12.90
C ASP A 289 8.02 -5.89 13.82
N LYS A 290 8.00 -6.25 15.11
CA LYS A 290 8.96 -5.78 16.11
C LYS A 290 10.39 -6.29 15.88
N VAL A 291 10.58 -7.38 15.15
CA VAL A 291 11.92 -7.83 14.71
C VAL A 291 12.44 -6.92 13.59
N SER A 292 11.54 -6.38 12.76
CA SER A 292 11.91 -5.47 11.69
C SER A 292 12.08 -4.03 12.18
N VAL A 293 11.22 -3.58 13.10
CA VAL A 293 11.22 -2.24 13.69
C VAL A 293 11.05 -2.37 15.21
N PRO A 294 12.15 -2.38 15.99
CA PRO A 294 12.14 -2.65 17.43
C PRO A 294 11.23 -1.74 18.27
N GLU A 295 10.98 -0.52 17.77
CA GLU A 295 10.16 0.50 18.43
C GLU A 295 8.66 0.19 18.36
N TYR A 296 8.23 -0.75 17.51
CA TYR A 296 6.81 -1.06 17.34
C TYR A 296 6.28 -1.84 18.55
N GLU A 297 5.26 -1.29 19.21
CA GLU A 297 4.50 -1.99 20.25
C GLU A 297 3.24 -2.63 19.69
N HIS A 298 2.54 -1.90 18.81
CA HIS A 298 1.31 -2.34 18.17
C HIS A 298 1.35 -2.01 16.68
N SER A 299 0.90 -2.95 15.87
CA SER A 299 0.67 -2.77 14.45
C SER A 299 -0.82 -2.51 14.24
N ALA A 300 -1.15 -1.58 13.35
CA ALA A 300 -2.53 -1.25 13.01
C ALA A 300 -2.66 -1.09 11.49
N LEU A 301 -3.67 -1.72 10.92
CA LEU A 301 -3.94 -1.73 9.47
C LEU A 301 -5.40 -1.38 9.25
N LEU A 302 -5.68 -0.34 8.49
CA LEU A 302 -7.05 0.00 8.09
C LEU A 302 -7.27 -0.42 6.63
N TYR A 303 -8.20 -1.31 6.34
CA TYR A 303 -8.42 -1.74 4.96
C TYR A 303 -9.28 -0.73 4.18
N LEU A 304 -8.91 -0.46 2.92
CA LEU A 304 -9.66 0.45 2.03
C LEU A 304 -10.32 -0.26 0.84
N GLY A 305 -10.23 -1.59 0.79
CA GLY A 305 -10.81 -2.39 -0.29
C GLY A 305 -11.24 -3.75 0.21
N HIS A 306 -12.09 -4.40 -0.57
CA HIS A 306 -12.70 -5.67 -0.26
C HIS A 306 -11.98 -6.82 -0.97
N HIS A 307 -11.57 -7.83 -0.20
CA HIS A 307 -11.09 -9.09 -0.74
C HIS A 307 -12.13 -9.77 -1.63
N GLY A 308 -11.71 -10.37 -2.75
CA GLY A 308 -12.56 -11.03 -3.74
C GLY A 308 -13.26 -10.06 -4.70
N ALA A 309 -13.62 -8.85 -4.24
CA ALA A 309 -14.24 -7.83 -5.10
C ALA A 309 -13.19 -6.94 -5.78
N ASP A 310 -12.29 -6.35 -4.98
CA ASP A 310 -11.30 -5.37 -5.44
C ASP A 310 -9.95 -6.02 -5.76
N PHE A 311 -9.57 -7.05 -5.00
CA PHE A 311 -8.33 -7.80 -5.18
C PHE A 311 -8.49 -9.25 -4.68
N ASP A 312 -7.66 -10.14 -5.23
CA ASP A 312 -7.55 -11.54 -4.78
C ASP A 312 -6.18 -11.78 -4.13
N GLY A 313 -6.11 -12.78 -3.24
CA GLY A 313 -4.99 -12.93 -2.32
C GLY A 313 -4.96 -11.79 -1.30
N GLY A 314 -3.81 -11.44 -0.73
CA GLY A 314 -3.74 -10.31 0.21
C GLY A 314 -4.47 -10.51 1.55
N ARG A 315 -4.90 -11.74 1.87
CA ARG A 315 -5.40 -12.12 3.19
C ARG A 315 -4.32 -11.88 4.23
N LEU A 316 -4.72 -11.43 5.43
CA LEU A 316 -3.79 -11.33 6.57
C LEU A 316 -3.93 -12.59 7.40
N THR A 317 -2.84 -13.35 7.51
CA THR A 317 -2.82 -14.61 8.25
C THR A 317 -1.89 -14.49 9.44
N PHE A 318 -2.40 -14.80 10.63
CA PHE A 318 -1.59 -15.04 11.82
C PHE A 318 -1.32 -16.54 11.95
N PHE A 319 -0.05 -16.91 12.07
CA PHE A 319 0.39 -18.30 12.16
C PHE A 319 0.35 -18.76 13.63
N ASP A 320 -0.87 -18.83 14.17
CA ASP A 320 -1.14 -19.33 15.53
C ASP A 320 -0.80 -20.83 15.64
N PRO A 321 -0.39 -21.37 16.80
CA PRO A 321 0.08 -22.75 16.91
C PRO A 321 -0.87 -23.82 16.35
N ASP A 322 -2.16 -23.74 16.67
CA ASP A 322 -3.13 -24.81 16.34
C ASP A 322 -3.81 -24.64 14.98
N ALA A 323 -4.13 -23.40 14.60
CA ALA A 323 -4.86 -23.09 13.39
C ALA A 323 -4.56 -21.66 12.93
N ASP A 324 -4.26 -21.49 11.64
CA ASP A 324 -3.95 -20.18 11.08
C ASP A 324 -5.18 -19.27 11.16
N ALA A 325 -5.04 -18.14 11.86
CA ALA A 325 -6.13 -17.18 12.01
C ALA A 325 -6.12 -16.20 10.84
N VAL A 326 -7.14 -16.26 9.99
CA VAL A 326 -7.19 -15.54 8.72
C VAL A 326 -8.19 -14.39 8.78
N VAL A 327 -7.70 -13.18 8.57
CA VAL A 327 -8.54 -12.00 8.36
C VAL A 327 -8.74 -11.78 6.87
N LEU A 328 -10.01 -11.68 6.46
CA LEU A 328 -10.39 -11.22 5.12
C LEU A 328 -10.50 -9.68 5.13
N PRO A 329 -9.70 -8.97 4.31
CA PRO A 329 -9.81 -7.52 4.20
C PRO A 329 -11.18 -7.05 3.71
N GLU A 330 -11.74 -6.07 4.42
CA GLU A 330 -12.96 -5.35 4.04
C GLU A 330 -12.77 -3.85 4.18
N ALA A 331 -13.31 -3.04 3.27
CA ALA A 331 -13.17 -1.60 3.37
C ALA A 331 -13.74 -1.05 4.69
N GLY A 332 -12.96 -0.23 5.37
CA GLY A 332 -13.27 0.33 6.69
C GLY A 332 -12.93 -0.58 7.87
N LEU A 333 -12.45 -1.81 7.65
CA LEU A 333 -12.03 -2.70 8.73
C LEU A 333 -10.66 -2.26 9.27
N LEU A 334 -10.60 -1.88 10.55
CA LEU A 334 -9.37 -1.69 11.29
C LEU A 334 -8.98 -3.01 11.98
N VAL A 335 -7.75 -3.44 11.77
CA VAL A 335 -7.13 -4.56 12.49
C VAL A 335 -5.93 -4.07 13.25
N SER A 336 -5.79 -4.44 14.52
CA SER A 336 -4.58 -4.15 15.28
C SER A 336 -4.19 -5.29 16.21
N PHE A 337 -2.88 -5.45 16.40
CA PHE A 337 -2.29 -6.55 17.15
C PHE A 337 -0.92 -6.11 17.72
N PRO A 338 -0.43 -6.75 18.79
CA PRO A 338 0.92 -6.50 19.31
C PRO A 338 1.97 -6.82 18.25
N SER A 339 2.98 -5.98 18.06
CA SER A 339 3.98 -6.19 17.00
C SER A 339 5.00 -7.29 17.30
N GLY A 340 4.97 -7.85 18.51
CA GLY A 340 5.92 -8.86 19.01
C GLY A 340 5.67 -10.29 18.53
N PRO A 341 6.45 -11.27 19.06
CA PRO A 341 6.45 -12.66 18.60
C PRO A 341 5.10 -13.38 18.51
N PRO A 342 4.11 -13.14 19.41
CA PRO A 342 2.77 -13.69 19.27
C PRO A 342 2.01 -13.37 18.00
N SER A 343 2.49 -12.37 17.25
CA SER A 343 1.87 -11.92 16.02
C SER A 343 2.74 -12.27 14.83
N LEU A 344 3.34 -13.47 14.80
CA LEU A 344 3.92 -13.99 13.57
C LEU A 344 2.81 -14.02 12.50
N HIS A 345 3.01 -13.25 11.43
CA HIS A 345 1.97 -13.08 10.42
C HIS A 345 2.55 -12.89 9.03
N ALA A 346 1.70 -13.08 8.02
CA ALA A 346 2.01 -12.74 6.64
C ALA A 346 0.78 -12.12 5.97
N VAL A 347 1.06 -11.38 4.90
CA VAL A 347 0.04 -11.01 3.93
C VAL A 347 0.18 -11.94 2.73
N GLU A 348 -0.86 -12.66 2.35
CA GLU A 348 -0.83 -13.48 1.14
C GLU A 348 -0.47 -12.62 -0.08
N ARG A 349 0.26 -13.18 -1.05
CA ARG A 349 0.57 -12.47 -2.30
C ARG A 349 -0.73 -12.03 -2.97
N VAL A 350 -0.82 -10.76 -3.34
CA VAL A 350 -1.92 -10.25 -4.16
C VAL A 350 -1.76 -10.86 -5.55
N THR A 351 -2.79 -11.55 -6.05
CA THR A 351 -2.77 -12.21 -7.36
C THR A 351 -3.55 -11.43 -8.42
N ARG A 352 -4.50 -10.59 -8.00
CA ARG A 352 -5.28 -9.68 -8.86
C ARG A 352 -5.57 -8.37 -8.13
N GLY A 353 -5.61 -7.25 -8.86
CA GLY A 353 -6.08 -5.96 -8.32
C GLY A 353 -5.04 -5.24 -7.46
N ALA A 354 -5.49 -4.33 -6.60
CA ALA A 354 -4.63 -3.59 -5.68
C ALA A 354 -5.22 -3.49 -4.26
N ARG A 355 -4.51 -4.05 -3.27
CA ARG A 355 -4.85 -3.96 -1.84
C ARG A 355 -4.28 -2.68 -1.26
N ARG A 356 -5.06 -1.91 -0.49
CA ARG A 356 -4.59 -0.69 0.17
C ARG A 356 -4.92 -0.66 1.65
N ARG A 357 -4.01 -0.08 2.43
CA ARG A 357 -4.17 0.13 3.85
C ARG A 357 -3.44 1.39 4.34
N PRO A 358 -4.08 2.30 5.08
CA PRO A 358 -3.39 3.22 5.96
C PRO A 358 -2.72 2.49 7.11
#